data_AF-A0A386PNW9-F1
#
_entry.id   AF-A0A386PNW9-F1
#
_cell.length_a   1.000
_cell.length_b   1.000
_cell.length_c   1.000
_cell.angle_alpha   90.00
_cell.angle_beta   90.00
_cell.angle_gamma   90.00
#
_symmetry.space_group_name_H-M   'P 1'
#
loop_
_entity.id
_entity.type
_entity.pdbx_description
1 polymer ?
#
loop_
_entity_poly.entity_id
_entity_poly.type
_entity_poly.pdbx_seq_one_letter_code
_entity_poly.pdbx_strand_id
1 'polypeptide(L)'
;MGRMKYIVVFLLLLVSCKQYSEEIGDKGKDNPQDKSESEVSEEGQEEVKKTVEEALREKLSDTQKASLDFLKEALNDEGKFNKLLGMDEGKVKGALDHIQQELESCTGENVSSGKETFKKVVEGALGSSIDLNSFKNQAVSGCDANGGG
;
A
#
# COMPACT_ATOMS: atom_id res chain seq x y z
N MET A 1 -8.83 15.26 40.63
CA MET A 1 -8.83 13.94 39.94
C MET A 1 -10.29 13.57 39.72
N GLY A 2 -10.79 13.15 38.56
CA GLY A 2 -10.15 12.77 37.30
C GLY A 2 -10.87 13.44 36.12
N ARG A 3 -10.12 13.52 35.02
CA ARG A 3 -10.46 14.21 33.77
C ARG A 3 -10.99 13.19 32.75
N MET A 4 -11.83 13.71 31.85
CA MET A 4 -12.20 13.22 30.52
C MET A 4 -13.43 12.31 30.37
N LYS A 5 -14.57 12.98 30.13
CA LYS A 5 -15.79 12.47 29.48
C LYS A 5 -15.97 13.10 28.08
N TYR A 6 -14.93 13.17 27.25
CA TYR A 6 -15.02 13.88 25.96
C TYR A 6 -14.60 13.05 24.73
N ILE A 7 -14.46 11.73 24.86
CA ILE A 7 -14.11 10.86 23.73
C ILE A 7 -15.33 10.48 22.88
N VAL A 8 -16.54 10.52 23.44
CA VAL A 8 -17.76 10.11 22.71
C VAL A 8 -18.30 11.22 21.80
N VAL A 9 -18.01 12.50 22.09
CA VAL A 9 -18.55 13.64 21.33
C VAL A 9 -17.82 13.83 19.99
N PHE A 10 -16.56 13.41 19.86
CA PHE A 10 -15.80 13.58 18.62
C PHE A 10 -16.19 12.58 17.51
N LEU A 11 -16.76 11.42 17.88
CA LEU A 11 -17.16 10.37 16.93
C LEU A 11 -18.45 10.68 16.15
N LEU A 12 -19.28 11.61 16.64
CA LEU A 12 -20.55 11.98 15.98
C LEU A 12 -20.39 13.02 14.86
N LEU A 13 -19.25 13.73 14.80
CA LEU A 13 -19.05 14.81 13.82
C LEU A 13 -18.54 14.34 12.45
N LEU A 14 -18.22 13.05 12.28
CA LEU A 14 -17.73 12.52 10.99
C LEU A 14 -18.84 11.95 10.10
N VAL A 15 -20.11 12.05 10.50
CA VAL A 15 -21.28 11.56 9.74
C VAL A 15 -22.13 12.74 9.21
N SER A 16 -21.51 13.85 8.81
CA SER A 16 -22.23 14.96 8.14
C SER A 16 -21.41 15.66 7.06
N CYS A 17 -20.77 14.90 6.18
CA CYS A 17 -20.31 15.41 4.89
C CYS A 17 -20.53 14.35 3.80
N LYS A 18 -21.80 14.11 3.47
CA LYS A 18 -22.16 13.66 2.12
C LYS A 18 -23.35 14.47 1.59
N GLN A 19 -23.06 15.11 0.46
CA GLN A 19 -23.95 15.53 -0.62
C GLN A 19 -24.93 16.66 -0.32
N TYR A 20 -24.47 17.88 -0.64
CA TYR A 20 -25.30 18.81 -1.38
C TYR A 20 -24.45 19.53 -2.42
N SER A 21 -24.63 19.18 -3.67
CA SER A 21 -24.61 20.13 -4.77
C SER A 21 -25.64 19.62 -5.76
N GLU A 22 -26.70 20.42 -5.82
CA GLU A 22 -27.96 20.24 -6.51
C GLU A 22 -27.75 20.24 -8.02
N GLU A 23 -28.74 19.65 -8.66
CA GLU A 23 -28.95 19.40 -10.08
C GLU A 23 -28.80 20.55 -11.11
N ILE A 24 -28.84 20.08 -12.39
CA ILE A 24 -29.26 20.74 -13.64
C ILE A 24 -28.16 21.32 -14.53
N GLY A 25 -27.90 20.60 -15.64
CA GLY A 25 -27.24 21.13 -16.83
C GLY A 25 -27.88 20.58 -18.09
N ASP A 26 -29.00 21.16 -18.52
CA ASP A 26 -29.49 21.05 -19.90
C ASP A 26 -29.40 22.43 -20.57
N LYS A 27 -28.77 22.43 -21.76
CA LYS A 27 -28.73 23.45 -22.82
C LYS A 27 -28.00 24.78 -22.57
N GLY A 28 -26.84 24.89 -23.21
CA GLY A 28 -26.74 25.66 -24.46
C GLY A 28 -26.27 27.12 -24.38
N LYS A 29 -25.17 27.36 -25.12
CA LYS A 29 -24.81 28.56 -25.91
C LYS A 29 -23.88 29.63 -25.30
N ASP A 30 -22.88 29.95 -26.16
CA ASP A 30 -22.02 31.15 -26.25
C ASP A 30 -20.64 31.16 -25.52
N ASN A 31 -19.60 31.03 -26.36
CA ASN A 31 -18.17 31.34 -26.20
C ASN A 31 -17.97 32.90 -26.12
N PRO A 32 -16.79 33.53 -25.83
CA PRO A 32 -15.43 33.00 -25.59
C PRO A 32 -14.61 33.61 -24.41
N GLN A 33 -13.49 32.92 -24.10
CA GLN A 33 -12.23 33.42 -23.51
C GLN A 33 -12.20 33.89 -22.04
N ASP A 34 -11.58 33.09 -21.15
CA ASP A 34 -10.19 33.32 -20.66
C ASP A 34 -9.74 32.21 -19.69
N LYS A 35 -8.92 31.29 -20.23
CA LYS A 35 -7.76 30.60 -19.63
C LYS A 35 -7.63 30.49 -18.09
N SER A 36 -7.97 29.33 -17.54
CA SER A 36 -7.07 28.59 -16.62
C SER A 36 -7.42 27.10 -16.61
N GLU A 37 -6.71 26.35 -17.45
CA GLU A 37 -6.68 24.89 -17.50
C GLU A 37 -6.20 24.31 -16.16
N SER A 38 -6.94 23.36 -15.60
CA SER A 38 -6.52 21.96 -15.66
C SER A 38 -7.61 21.12 -15.02
N GLU A 39 -8.47 20.61 -15.88
CA GLU A 39 -9.22 19.38 -15.68
C GLU A 39 -8.19 18.31 -15.26
N VAL A 40 -8.34 17.69 -14.09
CA VAL A 40 -7.64 16.43 -13.79
C VAL A 40 -8.38 15.37 -14.57
N SER A 41 -8.06 15.33 -15.86
CA SER A 41 -8.53 14.32 -16.78
C SER A 41 -7.97 12.98 -16.31
N GLU A 42 -8.88 12.07 -15.97
CA GLU A 42 -8.70 10.66 -16.29
C GLU A 42 -8.21 10.56 -17.75
N GLU A 43 -7.41 9.53 -18.04
CA GLU A 43 -6.81 9.21 -19.34
C GLU A 43 -5.52 10.01 -19.67
N GLY A 44 -4.34 9.38 -19.52
CA GLY A 44 -3.11 9.98 -20.02
C GLY A 44 -1.81 9.25 -19.71
N GLN A 45 -1.20 8.72 -20.78
CA GLN A 45 0.25 8.49 -20.98
C GLN A 45 0.80 7.09 -20.65
N GLU A 46 0.42 6.14 -21.50
CA GLU A 46 1.31 5.09 -22.00
C GLU A 46 2.43 5.74 -22.84
N GLU A 47 3.36 6.43 -22.19
CA GLU A 47 4.66 6.82 -22.73
C GLU A 47 5.68 6.59 -21.63
N VAL A 48 6.72 5.79 -21.92
CA VAL A 48 7.82 5.26 -21.10
C VAL A 48 8.39 6.23 -20.03
N LYS A 49 7.60 6.62 -19.04
CA LYS A 49 8.06 7.05 -17.73
C LYS A 49 8.28 5.76 -16.97
N LYS A 50 9.53 5.47 -16.60
CA LYS A 50 9.83 4.37 -15.67
C LYS A 50 8.84 4.48 -14.51
N THR A 51 8.06 3.43 -14.30
CA THR A 51 7.15 3.36 -13.16
C THR A 51 7.99 3.46 -11.87
N VAL A 52 7.36 3.86 -10.76
CA VAL A 52 8.05 3.91 -9.46
C VAL A 52 8.65 2.54 -9.12
N GLU A 53 8.00 1.46 -9.54
CA GLU A 53 8.50 0.08 -9.48
C GLU A 53 9.79 -0.11 -10.28
N GLU A 54 9.80 0.24 -11.57
CA GLU A 54 10.97 0.09 -12.44
C GLU A 54 12.18 0.89 -11.93
N ALA A 55 11.96 2.14 -11.51
CA ALA A 55 12.99 2.99 -10.94
C ALA A 55 13.55 2.44 -9.61
N LEU A 56 12.70 1.80 -8.80
CA LEU A 56 13.13 1.11 -7.58
C LEU A 56 13.93 -0.14 -7.92
N ARG A 57 13.45 -0.99 -8.85
CA ARG A 57 14.08 -2.26 -9.26
C ARG A 57 15.53 -2.09 -9.73
N GLU A 58 15.87 -0.98 -10.37
CA GLU A 58 17.26 -0.67 -10.77
C GLU A 58 18.22 -0.50 -9.58
N LYS A 59 17.68 -0.19 -8.39
CA LYS A 59 18.44 0.04 -7.16
C LYS A 59 18.35 -1.11 -6.16
N LEU A 60 17.66 -2.20 -6.51
CA LEU A 60 17.46 -3.38 -5.68
C LEU A 60 18.44 -4.49 -6.06
N SER A 61 18.86 -5.28 -5.07
CA SER A 61 19.51 -6.57 -5.31
C SER A 61 18.53 -7.58 -5.92
N ASP A 62 19.04 -8.67 -6.50
CA ASP A 62 18.16 -9.68 -7.10
C ASP A 62 17.23 -10.35 -6.08
N THR A 63 17.67 -10.48 -4.83
CA THR A 63 16.83 -11.00 -3.74
C THR A 63 15.77 -10.01 -3.28
N GLN A 64 16.10 -8.70 -3.25
CA GLN A 64 15.12 -7.64 -2.98
C GLN A 64 14.08 -7.54 -4.10
N LYS A 65 14.46 -7.77 -5.37
CA LYS A 65 13.50 -7.84 -6.49
C LYS A 65 12.52 -9.00 -6.30
N ALA A 66 13.00 -10.19 -5.93
CA ALA A 66 12.11 -11.32 -5.63
C ALA A 66 11.17 -11.03 -4.46
N SER A 67 11.65 -10.31 -3.44
CA SER A 67 10.82 -9.86 -2.30
C SER A 67 9.80 -8.79 -2.71
N LEU A 68 10.13 -7.95 -3.68
CA LEU A 68 9.23 -6.96 -4.28
C LEU A 68 8.12 -7.65 -5.08
N ASP A 69 8.46 -8.68 -5.85
CA ASP A 69 7.50 -9.54 -6.55
C ASP A 69 6.55 -10.22 -5.56
N PHE A 70 7.08 -10.80 -4.49
CA PHE A 70 6.28 -11.38 -3.42
C PHE A 70 5.33 -10.37 -2.77
N LEU A 71 5.82 -9.16 -2.47
CA LEU A 71 5.03 -8.07 -1.90
C LEU A 71 3.89 -7.64 -2.83
N LYS A 72 4.17 -7.52 -4.13
CA LYS A 72 3.18 -7.18 -5.16
C LYS A 72 2.07 -8.22 -5.21
N GLU A 73 2.45 -9.50 -5.23
CA GLU A 73 1.50 -10.61 -5.17
C GLU A 73 0.71 -10.66 -3.85
N ALA A 74 1.33 -10.29 -2.73
CA ALA A 74 0.69 -10.28 -1.42
C ALA A 74 -0.40 -9.22 -1.29
N LEU A 75 -0.14 -8.02 -1.81
CA LEU A 75 -1.11 -6.94 -1.75
C LEU A 75 -2.26 -7.13 -2.74
N ASN A 76 -1.99 -7.75 -3.90
CA ASN A 76 -2.96 -7.96 -4.98
C ASN A 76 -3.79 -6.70 -5.30
N ASP A 77 -3.17 -5.53 -5.14
CA ASP A 77 -3.78 -4.20 -5.24
C ASP A 77 -2.69 -3.24 -5.71
N GLU A 78 -2.73 -2.90 -7.00
CA GLU A 78 -1.71 -2.05 -7.63
C GLU A 78 -1.68 -0.64 -7.03
N GLY A 79 -2.82 -0.12 -6.57
CA GLY A 79 -2.91 1.20 -5.94
C GLY A 79 -2.17 1.25 -4.60
N LYS A 80 -2.40 0.25 -3.74
CA LYS A 80 -1.68 0.11 -2.47
C LYS A 80 -0.21 -0.16 -2.68
N PHE A 81 0.14 -1.02 -3.63
CA PHE A 81 1.51 -1.33 -3.97
C PHE A 81 2.26 -0.07 -4.43
N ASN A 82 1.73 0.67 -5.40
CA ASN A 82 2.33 1.92 -5.88
C ASN A 82 2.46 2.98 -4.77
N LYS A 83 1.46 3.09 -3.88
CA LYS A 83 1.52 3.97 -2.72
C LYS A 83 2.63 3.58 -1.74
N LEU A 84 2.86 2.29 -1.53
CA LEU A 84 3.97 1.78 -0.72
C LEU A 84 5.32 2.11 -1.35
N LEU A 85 5.46 1.93 -2.67
CA LEU A 85 6.71 2.25 -3.38
C LEU A 85 7.03 3.74 -3.39
N GLY A 86 6.00 4.60 -3.30
CA GLY A 86 6.17 6.05 -3.16
C GLY A 86 6.64 6.52 -1.77
N MET A 87 6.84 5.61 -0.81
CA MET A 87 7.36 5.94 0.52
C MET A 87 8.89 6.15 0.50
N ASP A 88 9.46 6.42 1.68
CA ASP A 88 10.91 6.51 1.86
C ASP A 88 11.60 5.25 1.33
N GLU A 89 12.52 5.43 0.37
CA GLU A 89 13.24 4.33 -0.30
C GLU A 89 13.95 3.42 0.70
N GLY A 90 14.53 3.99 1.76
CA GLY A 90 15.20 3.24 2.82
C GLY A 90 14.24 2.36 3.62
N LYS A 91 13.04 2.85 3.91
CA LYS A 91 11.99 2.06 4.57
C LYS A 91 11.45 0.96 3.67
N VAL A 92 11.24 1.24 2.38
CA VAL A 92 10.78 0.23 1.41
C VAL A 92 11.82 -0.88 1.30
N LYS A 93 13.10 -0.54 1.08
CA LYS A 93 14.21 -1.51 1.08
C LYS A 93 14.27 -2.31 2.38
N GLY A 94 14.16 -1.63 3.52
CA GLY A 94 14.15 -2.30 4.82
C GLY A 94 12.99 -3.26 5.02
N ALA A 95 11.82 -3.01 4.41
CA ALA A 95 10.69 -3.93 4.41
C ALA A 95 10.92 -5.12 3.45
N LEU A 96 11.51 -4.88 2.28
CA LEU A 96 11.90 -5.95 1.35
C LEU A 96 12.95 -6.88 1.96
N ASP A 97 13.95 -6.35 2.65
CA ASP A 97 14.95 -7.13 3.37
C ASP A 97 14.31 -8.00 4.47
N HIS A 98 13.32 -7.45 5.17
CA HIS A 98 12.56 -8.18 6.18
C HIS A 98 11.77 -9.34 5.55
N ILE A 99 11.05 -9.08 4.45
CA ILE A 99 10.34 -10.12 3.70
C ILE A 99 11.30 -11.21 3.24
N GLN A 100 12.47 -10.83 2.72
CA GLN A 100 13.48 -11.80 2.31
C GLN A 100 13.89 -12.71 3.48
N GLN A 101 14.23 -12.14 4.63
CA GLN A 101 14.67 -12.89 5.81
C GLN A 101 13.61 -13.90 6.28
N GLU A 102 12.35 -13.45 6.33
CA GLU A 102 11.21 -14.30 6.69
C GLU A 102 10.93 -15.40 5.65
N LEU A 103 11.19 -15.14 4.37
CA LEU A 103 11.08 -16.15 3.31
C LEU A 103 12.24 -17.16 3.33
N GLU A 104 13.44 -16.72 3.74
CA GLU A 104 14.61 -17.58 3.90
C GLU A 104 14.47 -18.51 5.10
N SER A 105 13.77 -18.09 6.17
CA SER A 105 13.47 -18.98 7.30
C SER A 105 12.45 -20.07 6.96
N CYS A 106 11.65 -19.88 5.90
CA CYS A 106 10.82 -20.92 5.30
C CYS A 106 11.65 -22.01 4.61
N THR A 107 12.01 -23.05 5.38
CA THR A 107 12.69 -24.27 4.90
C THR A 107 11.88 -25.55 5.19
N GLY A 108 12.20 -26.67 4.51
CA GLY A 108 11.58 -27.99 4.76
C GLY A 108 10.37 -28.35 3.90
N GLU A 109 9.52 -29.27 4.37
CA GLU A 109 8.38 -29.81 3.60
C GLU A 109 7.18 -28.83 3.51
N ASN A 110 7.09 -27.84 4.40
CA ASN A 110 5.95 -26.91 4.50
C ASN A 110 6.23 -25.51 3.90
N VAL A 111 7.21 -25.39 3.01
CA VAL A 111 7.62 -24.08 2.45
C VAL A 111 6.47 -23.42 1.67
N SER A 112 5.74 -24.17 0.85
CA SER A 112 4.67 -23.61 0.03
C SER A 112 3.54 -23.04 0.90
N SER A 113 3.07 -23.82 1.87
CA SER A 113 1.99 -23.40 2.79
C SER A 113 2.44 -22.27 3.73
N GLY A 114 3.70 -22.29 4.18
CA GLY A 114 4.31 -21.24 4.98
C GLY A 114 4.36 -19.90 4.22
N LYS A 115 4.79 -19.92 2.95
CA LYS A 115 4.82 -18.73 2.09
C LYS A 115 3.43 -18.17 1.80
N GLU A 116 2.44 -19.02 1.54
CA GLU A 116 1.05 -18.58 1.36
C GLU A 116 0.47 -17.95 2.63
N THR A 117 0.79 -18.50 3.80
CA THR A 117 0.39 -17.92 5.10
C THR A 117 1.07 -16.57 5.31
N PHE A 118 2.37 -16.50 5.04
CA PHE A 118 3.12 -15.26 5.16
C PHE A 118 2.60 -14.17 4.22
N LYS A 119 2.17 -14.55 3.00
CA LYS A 119 1.53 -13.62 2.05
C LYS A 119 0.31 -12.91 2.67
N LYS A 120 -0.57 -13.66 3.34
CA LYS A 120 -1.74 -13.10 4.05
C LYS A 120 -1.34 -12.23 5.25
N VAL A 121 -0.26 -12.59 5.94
CA VAL A 121 0.29 -11.81 7.04
C VAL A 121 0.82 -10.45 6.54
N VAL A 122 1.55 -10.45 5.42
CA VAL A 122 2.03 -9.22 4.75
C VAL A 122 0.85 -8.35 4.31
N GLU A 123 -0.18 -8.94 3.71
CA GLU A 123 -1.41 -8.23 3.33
C GLU A 123 -2.08 -7.57 4.55
N GLY A 124 -2.24 -8.32 5.64
CA GLY A 124 -2.84 -7.83 6.88
C GLY A 124 -2.03 -6.71 7.54
N ALA A 125 -0.71 -6.86 7.59
CA ALA A 125 0.21 -5.87 8.17
C ALA A 125 0.23 -4.54 7.39
N LEU A 126 -0.05 -4.58 6.08
CA LEU A 126 -0.04 -3.43 5.19
C LEU A 126 -1.44 -2.91 4.84
N GLY A 127 -2.49 -3.48 5.42
CA GLY A 127 -3.89 -3.27 5.04
C GLY A 127 -4.37 -1.81 5.13
N SER A 128 -5.06 -1.45 6.22
CA SER A 128 -5.79 -0.17 6.29
C SER A 128 -4.90 1.05 6.49
N SER A 129 -3.69 0.86 7.04
CA SER A 129 -2.70 1.92 7.24
C SER A 129 -1.32 1.34 6.97
N ILE A 130 -0.73 1.71 5.84
CA ILE A 130 0.61 1.27 5.48
C ILE A 130 1.62 2.00 6.40
N ASP A 131 2.12 1.28 7.40
CA ASP A 131 3.19 1.73 8.28
C ASP A 131 4.39 0.78 8.23
N LEU A 132 5.39 1.16 7.44
CA LEU A 132 6.61 0.37 7.29
C LEU A 132 7.49 0.31 8.55
N ASN A 133 7.28 1.19 9.54
CA ASN A 133 8.05 1.13 10.78
C ASN A 133 7.58 -0.04 11.66
N SER A 134 6.27 -0.26 11.72
CA SER A 134 5.67 -1.36 12.48
C SER A 134 5.51 -2.64 11.66
N PHE A 135 5.62 -2.57 10.32
CA PHE A 135 5.55 -3.71 9.42
C PHE A 135 6.42 -4.89 9.87
N LYS A 136 7.70 -4.66 10.19
CA LYS A 136 8.63 -5.72 10.60
C LYS A 136 8.17 -6.51 11.82
N ASN A 137 7.46 -5.84 12.73
CA ASN A 137 6.94 -6.46 13.95
C ASN A 137 5.62 -7.21 13.72
N GLN A 138 4.89 -6.87 12.65
CA GLN A 138 3.58 -7.44 12.33
C GLN A 138 3.69 -8.55 11.29
N ALA A 139 4.62 -8.41 10.36
CA ALA A 139 4.82 -9.33 9.25
C ALA A 139 5.89 -10.38 9.59
N VAL A 140 5.53 -11.33 10.45
CA VAL A 140 6.41 -12.46 10.82
C VAL A 140 5.87 -13.73 10.16
N SER A 141 6.74 -14.50 9.53
CA SER A 141 6.40 -15.77 8.92
C SER A 141 6.06 -16.80 10.00
N GLY A 142 5.06 -17.64 9.72
CA GLY A 142 4.80 -18.84 10.53
C GLY A 142 5.77 -19.98 10.23
N CYS A 143 6.82 -19.72 9.45
CA CYS A 143 7.72 -20.72 8.91
C CYS A 143 8.66 -21.30 9.97
N ASP A 144 9.11 -20.48 10.92
CA ASP A 144 9.92 -20.92 12.06
C ASP A 144 9.13 -21.77 13.08
N ALA A 145 7.80 -21.82 12.98
CA ALA A 145 6.93 -22.48 13.97
C ALA A 145 7.01 -24.01 13.97
N ASN A 146 7.82 -24.64 13.10
CA ASN A 146 8.03 -26.09 13.06
C ASN A 146 9.50 -26.54 13.14
N GLY A 147 10.42 -25.64 13.54
CA GLY A 147 11.86 -25.96 13.66
C GLY A 147 12.34 -26.34 15.07
N GLY A 148 11.44 -26.63 16.01
CA GLY A 148 11.81 -26.95 17.41
C GLY A 148 11.09 -28.18 17.95
N GLY A 149 11.75 -29.34 17.86
CA GLY A 149 11.35 -30.58 18.53
C GLY A 149 11.53 -31.84 17.69
#